data_AF-A0A960SNN5-F1
#
_entry.id   AF-A0A960SNN5-F1
#
_cell.length_a   1.000
_cell.length_b   1.000
_cell.length_c   1.000
_cell.angle_alpha   90.00
_cell.angle_beta   90.00
_cell.angle_gamma   90.00
#
_symmetry.space_group_name_H-M   'P 1'
#
loop_
_entity.id
_entity.type
_entity.pdbx_description
1 polymer ?
#
loop_
_entity_poly.entity_id
_entity_poly.type
_entity_poly.pdbx_seq_one_letter_code
_entity_poly.pdbx_strand_id
1 'polypeptide(L)'
;MAENIPLEDAIEFAENPEPRCPCVLVLDTSASMSGEPIEALNQGLTMFREQLLKDPMASRRVEIAVIAFDNEIRIEQDFVTPERFEPPKLTAQGQTFMGGAIQKALDLIQARKQQYRTNGVAYYRPWAFLITDGAPQGEPESVVQSASQRLKNDEAAKRVAFFAVGVEGADMETLSSLVVRTPVKLKGLNFAEMFVWLSRSMEAVAQSRTDEQVALPPPGWASV
;
A
#
# COMPACT_ATOMS: atom_id res chain seq x y z
N MET A 1 20.73 -19.77 -14.31
CA MET A 1 20.55 -18.92 -15.52
C MET A 1 20.26 -17.53 -14.99
N ALA A 2 21.04 -16.52 -15.38
CA ALA A 2 20.81 -15.15 -14.96
C ALA A 2 19.52 -14.67 -15.66
N GLU A 3 18.48 -14.39 -14.88
CA GLU A 3 17.30 -13.71 -15.41
C GLU A 3 17.73 -12.31 -15.87
N ASN A 4 17.40 -12.01 -17.12
CA ASN A 4 17.75 -10.76 -17.78
C ASN A 4 16.98 -9.64 -17.07
N ILE A 5 17.68 -8.86 -16.25
CA ILE A 5 17.10 -7.70 -15.56
C ILE A 5 16.63 -6.72 -16.66
N PRO A 6 15.39 -6.22 -16.63
CA PRO A 6 14.97 -5.15 -17.52
C PRO A 6 15.98 -4.01 -17.41
N LEU A 7 16.56 -3.57 -18.53
CA LEU A 7 17.66 -2.60 -18.55
C LEU A 7 17.32 -1.33 -17.77
N GLU A 8 16.04 -0.95 -17.75
CA GLU A 8 15.50 0.21 -17.03
C GLU A 8 15.64 0.09 -15.50
N ASP A 9 15.33 -1.08 -14.91
CA ASP A 9 15.47 -1.32 -13.46
C ASP A 9 16.95 -1.30 -13.04
N ALA A 10 17.83 -1.89 -13.86
CA ALA A 10 19.27 -1.91 -13.58
C ALA A 10 19.88 -0.50 -13.60
N ILE A 11 19.42 0.36 -14.52
CA ILE A 11 19.83 1.77 -14.59
C ILE A 11 19.30 2.53 -13.36
N GLU A 12 18.02 2.37 -13.02
CA GLU A 12 17.41 3.04 -11.87
C GLU A 12 18.09 2.70 -10.54
N PHE A 13 18.48 1.44 -10.33
CA PHE A 13 19.19 1.02 -9.13
C PHE A 13 20.65 1.48 -9.10
N ALA A 14 21.31 1.63 -10.25
CA ALA A 14 22.66 2.14 -10.34
C ALA A 14 22.73 3.65 -10.06
N GLU A 15 21.72 4.42 -10.44
CA GLU A 15 21.67 5.87 -10.28
C GLU A 15 21.37 6.31 -8.84
N ASN A 16 20.70 5.47 -8.05
CA ASN A 16 20.33 5.80 -6.67
C ASN A 16 20.65 4.65 -5.70
N PRO A 17 21.77 4.76 -4.95
CA PRO A 17 22.26 3.74 -4.03
C PRO A 17 21.51 3.71 -2.68
N GLU A 18 20.51 4.59 -2.50
CA GLU A 18 19.76 4.69 -1.25
C GLU A 18 18.87 3.45 -1.02
N PRO A 19 18.71 2.98 0.24
CA PRO A 19 17.81 1.89 0.54
C PRO A 19 16.36 2.23 0.16
N ARG A 20 15.68 1.31 -0.51
CA ARG A 20 14.31 1.51 -1.03
C ARG A 20 13.25 1.20 0.02
N CYS A 21 12.16 1.97 0.01
CA CYS A 21 10.99 1.79 0.87
C CYS A 21 9.76 1.52 -0.02
N PRO A 22 9.48 0.25 -0.36
CA PRO A 22 8.32 -0.11 -1.17
C PRO A 22 7.02 0.05 -0.37
N CYS A 23 6.04 0.72 -0.98
CA CYS A 23 4.70 0.86 -0.48
C CYS A 23 3.66 0.49 -1.53
N VAL A 24 2.72 -0.38 -1.15
CA VAL A 24 1.58 -0.74 -1.99
C VAL A 24 0.30 -0.11 -1.43
N LEU A 25 -0.40 0.65 -2.26
CA LEU A 25 -1.75 1.11 -1.99
C LEU A 25 -2.72 0.08 -2.57
N VAL A 26 -3.54 -0.54 -1.73
CA VAL A 26 -4.55 -1.54 -2.10
C VAL A 26 -5.92 -0.88 -1.94
N LEU A 27 -6.46 -0.43 -3.06
CA LEU A 27 -7.53 0.54 -3.13
C LEU A 27 -8.82 -0.12 -3.56
N ASP A 28 -9.81 -0.09 -2.69
CA ASP A 28 -11.15 -0.56 -2.99
C ASP A 28 -11.80 0.37 -4.02
N THR A 29 -12.19 -0.20 -5.15
CA THR A 29 -12.97 0.47 -6.20
C THR A 29 -14.30 -0.23 -6.42
N SER A 30 -14.81 -0.94 -5.41
CA SER A 30 -16.13 -1.58 -5.43
C SER A 30 -17.26 -0.55 -5.54
N ALA A 31 -18.47 -0.99 -5.89
CA ALA A 31 -19.60 -0.09 -6.09
C ALA A 31 -19.99 0.71 -4.83
N SER A 32 -19.71 0.19 -3.62
CA SER A 32 -19.99 0.89 -2.36
C SER A 32 -19.18 2.18 -2.21
N MET A 33 -17.97 2.23 -2.79
CA MET A 33 -17.09 3.41 -2.79
C MET A 33 -17.60 4.57 -3.66
N SER A 34 -18.74 4.42 -4.35
CA SER A 34 -19.27 5.43 -5.28
C SER A 34 -19.61 6.76 -4.59
N GLY A 35 -19.37 7.86 -5.31
CA GLY A 35 -19.63 9.21 -4.81
C GLY A 35 -18.44 9.79 -4.07
N GLU A 36 -18.68 10.33 -2.87
CA GLU A 36 -17.66 11.04 -2.08
C GLU A 36 -16.41 10.19 -1.75
N PRO A 37 -16.51 8.88 -1.39
CA PRO A 37 -15.33 8.09 -1.04
C PRO A 37 -14.30 7.96 -2.17
N ILE A 38 -14.74 7.61 -3.40
CA ILE A 38 -13.83 7.48 -4.55
C ILE A 38 -13.29 8.83 -5.02
N GLU A 39 -14.06 9.91 -4.91
CA GLU A 39 -13.59 11.26 -5.24
C GLU A 39 -12.51 11.72 -4.26
N ALA A 40 -12.74 11.53 -2.96
CA ALA A 40 -11.77 11.87 -1.92
C ALA A 40 -10.52 10.99 -1.99
N LEU A 41 -10.65 9.71 -2.38
CA LEU A 41 -9.51 8.82 -2.61
C LEU A 41 -8.62 9.33 -3.76
N ASN A 42 -9.22 9.69 -4.90
CA ASN A 42 -8.51 10.25 -6.05
C ASN A 42 -7.76 11.56 -5.69
N GLN A 43 -8.41 12.45 -4.94
CA GLN A 43 -7.78 13.68 -4.43
C GLN A 43 -6.63 13.35 -3.46
N GLY A 44 -6.82 12.36 -2.59
CA GLY A 44 -5.81 11.87 -1.67
C GLY A 44 -4.56 11.37 -2.36
N LEU A 45 -4.68 10.61 -3.45
CA LEU A 45 -3.52 10.13 -4.23
C LEU A 45 -2.71 11.28 -4.86
N THR A 46 -3.40 12.32 -5.33
CA THR A 46 -2.75 13.51 -5.87
C THR A 46 -1.94 14.23 -4.78
N MET A 47 -2.56 14.46 -3.62
CA MET A 47 -1.90 15.08 -2.47
C MET A 47 -0.73 14.23 -1.97
N PHE A 48 -0.88 12.91 -1.92
CA PHE A 48 0.17 11.98 -1.52
C PHE A 48 1.45 12.17 -2.34
N ARG A 49 1.32 12.20 -3.68
CA ARG A 49 2.45 12.47 -4.58
C ARG A 49 3.08 13.82 -4.28
N GLU A 50 2.29 14.88 -4.16
CA GLU A 50 2.80 16.22 -3.90
C GLU A 50 3.59 16.32 -2.59
N GLN A 51 3.17 15.60 -1.55
CA GLN A 51 3.88 15.58 -0.27
C GLN A 51 5.21 14.83 -0.38
N LEU A 52 5.24 13.69 -1.06
CA LEU A 52 6.46 12.92 -1.26
C LEU A 52 7.49 13.69 -2.11
N LEU A 53 7.05 14.47 -3.10
CA LEU A 53 7.93 15.30 -3.93
C LEU A 53 8.55 16.49 -3.20
N LYS A 54 7.91 16.97 -2.12
CA LYS A 54 8.45 18.05 -1.29
C LYS A 54 9.57 17.58 -0.37
N ASP A 55 9.72 16.27 -0.19
CA ASP A 55 10.73 15.66 0.65
C ASP A 55 11.88 15.09 -0.21
N PRO A 56 13.09 15.66 -0.14
CA PRO A 56 14.24 15.19 -0.92
C PRO A 56 14.71 13.75 -0.63
N MET A 57 14.43 13.22 0.56
CA MET A 57 14.77 11.84 0.92
C MET A 57 13.68 10.87 0.50
N ALA A 58 12.41 11.19 0.81
CA ALA A 58 11.29 10.32 0.48
C ALA A 58 11.14 10.17 -1.05
N SER A 59 11.31 11.26 -1.80
CA SER A 59 11.31 11.27 -3.27
C SER A 59 12.31 10.28 -3.89
N ARG A 60 13.44 10.02 -3.24
CA ARG A 60 14.44 9.04 -3.73
C ARG A 60 14.25 7.63 -3.22
N ARG A 61 13.73 7.47 -1.99
CA ARG A 61 13.70 6.17 -1.31
C ARG A 61 12.37 5.46 -1.46
N VAL A 62 11.26 6.19 -1.47
CA VAL A 62 9.92 5.60 -1.56
C VAL A 62 9.70 5.08 -2.97
N GLU A 63 9.11 3.90 -3.07
CA GLU A 63 8.56 3.38 -4.31
C GLU A 63 7.10 3.02 -4.08
N ILE A 64 6.23 3.49 -4.98
CA ILE A 64 4.78 3.39 -4.83
C ILE A 64 4.27 2.45 -5.91
N ALA A 65 3.48 1.47 -5.49
CA ALA A 65 2.63 0.69 -6.38
C ALA A 65 1.16 0.87 -5.99
N VAL A 66 0.26 0.82 -6.96
CA VAL A 66 -1.19 0.93 -6.77
C VAL A 66 -1.88 -0.29 -7.33
N ILE A 67 -2.64 -0.96 -6.47
CA ILE A 67 -3.58 -2.00 -6.83
C ILE A 67 -4.98 -1.43 -6.61
N ALA A 68 -5.82 -1.43 -7.65
CA ALA A 68 -7.25 -1.21 -7.53
C ALA A 68 -7.97 -2.57 -7.56
N PHE A 69 -9.03 -2.73 -6.77
CA PHE A 69 -9.80 -3.96 -6.80
C PHE A 69 -11.30 -3.74 -6.71
N ASP A 70 -12.03 -4.54 -7.48
CA ASP A 70 -13.49 -4.63 -7.49
C ASP A 70 -13.93 -6.09 -7.70
N ASN A 71 -14.54 -6.41 -8.85
CA ASN A 71 -14.68 -7.77 -9.37
C ASN A 71 -13.38 -8.30 -9.99
N GLU A 72 -12.43 -7.41 -10.24
CA GLU A 72 -11.11 -7.71 -10.78
C GLU A 72 -10.05 -7.04 -9.92
N ILE A 73 -8.82 -7.55 -9.97
CA ILE A 73 -7.68 -6.97 -9.25
C ILE A 73 -6.69 -6.48 -10.28
N ARG A 74 -6.51 -5.17 -10.35
CA ARG A 74 -5.69 -4.49 -11.36
C ARG A 74 -4.49 -3.83 -10.69
N ILE A 75 -3.32 -3.99 -11.28
CA ILE A 75 -2.16 -3.15 -10.96
C ILE A 75 -2.31 -1.90 -11.82
N GLU A 76 -2.80 -0.82 -11.22
CA GLU A 76 -2.93 0.47 -11.90
C GLU A 76 -1.56 1.13 -12.09
N GLN A 77 -0.61 0.82 -11.20
CA GLN A 77 0.77 1.31 -11.24
C GLN A 77 1.69 0.31 -10.55
N ASP A 78 2.73 -0.16 -11.25
CA ASP A 78 3.83 -0.92 -10.61
C ASP A 78 4.77 0.04 -9.85
N PHE A 79 5.70 -0.50 -9.06
CA PHE A 79 6.62 0.28 -8.23
C PHE A 79 7.38 1.34 -9.02
N VAL A 80 7.12 2.60 -8.69
CA VAL A 80 7.81 3.78 -9.24
C VAL A 80 8.15 4.77 -8.15
N THR A 81 9.18 5.59 -8.37
CA THR A 81 9.49 6.70 -7.47
C THR A 81 8.40 7.80 -7.55
N PRO A 82 8.26 8.65 -6.53
CA PRO A 82 7.31 9.77 -6.52
C PRO A 82 7.38 10.70 -7.74
N GLU A 83 8.54 10.89 -8.35
CA GLU A 83 8.70 11.70 -9.58
C GLU A 83 7.93 11.09 -10.75
N ARG A 84 8.05 9.76 -10.89
CA ARG A 84 7.43 8.95 -11.94
C ARG A 84 6.00 8.53 -11.62
N PHE A 85 5.58 8.66 -10.36
CA PHE A 85 4.25 8.27 -9.94
C PHE A 85 3.19 9.18 -10.57
N GLU A 86 2.35 8.63 -11.44
CA GLU A 86 1.17 9.30 -11.98
C GLU A 86 -0.08 8.74 -11.28
N PRO A 87 -0.73 9.51 -10.39
CA PRO A 87 -1.90 9.05 -9.66
C PRO A 87 -2.99 8.57 -10.63
N PRO A 88 -3.43 7.30 -10.57
CA PRO A 88 -4.47 6.81 -11.45
C PRO A 88 -5.81 7.46 -11.09
N LYS A 89 -6.67 7.64 -12.10
CA LYS A 89 -8.06 8.04 -11.88
C LYS A 89 -8.91 6.80 -11.67
N LEU A 90 -9.36 6.59 -10.44
CA LEU A 90 -10.15 5.45 -10.03
C LEU A 90 -11.65 5.70 -10.18
N THR A 91 -12.40 4.65 -10.51
CA THR A 91 -13.86 4.65 -10.62
C THR A 91 -14.45 3.47 -9.87
N ALA A 92 -15.50 3.73 -9.11
CA ALA A 92 -16.19 2.72 -8.31
C ALA A 92 -17.15 1.86 -9.16
N GLN A 93 -17.08 0.54 -9.03
CA GLN A 93 -17.90 -0.44 -9.75
C GLN A 93 -17.82 -1.83 -9.09
N GLY A 94 -18.76 -2.73 -9.38
CA GLY A 94 -18.59 -4.14 -9.02
C GLY A 94 -18.63 -4.46 -7.51
N GLN A 95 -18.06 -5.61 -7.16
CA GLN A 95 -18.00 -6.21 -5.82
C GLN A 95 -16.64 -5.96 -5.17
N THR A 96 -16.32 -6.65 -4.08
CA THR A 96 -15.20 -6.33 -3.19
C THR A 96 -14.29 -7.56 -3.05
N PHE A 97 -13.50 -7.88 -4.09
CA PHE A 97 -12.60 -9.05 -4.13
C PHE A 97 -11.33 -8.82 -3.28
N MET A 98 -11.54 -8.61 -1.99
CA MET A 98 -10.52 -8.22 -1.02
C MET A 98 -9.49 -9.33 -0.77
N GLY A 99 -9.91 -10.60 -0.77
CA GLY A 99 -9.01 -11.73 -0.54
C GLY A 99 -7.95 -11.81 -1.64
N GLY A 100 -8.39 -11.78 -2.90
CA GLY A 100 -7.49 -11.74 -4.05
C GLY A 100 -6.64 -10.47 -4.08
N ALA A 101 -7.18 -9.30 -3.70
CA ALA A 101 -6.42 -8.04 -3.63
C ALA A 101 -5.27 -8.12 -2.62
N ILE A 102 -5.52 -8.68 -1.43
CA ILE A 102 -4.48 -8.91 -0.41
C ILE A 102 -3.40 -9.86 -0.95
N GLN A 103 -3.80 -10.98 -1.56
CA GLN A 103 -2.85 -11.92 -2.16
C GLN A 103 -1.97 -11.25 -3.21
N LYS A 104 -2.58 -10.47 -4.11
CA LYS A 104 -1.88 -9.76 -5.17
C LYS A 104 -0.88 -8.74 -4.62
N ALA A 105 -1.25 -8.01 -3.57
CA ALA A 105 -0.36 -7.06 -2.91
C ALA A 105 0.86 -7.76 -2.29
N LEU A 106 0.64 -8.91 -1.62
CA LEU A 106 1.72 -9.70 -1.04
C LEU A 106 2.64 -10.29 -2.11
N ASP A 107 2.09 -10.76 -3.23
CA ASP A 107 2.88 -11.22 -4.39
C ASP A 107 3.72 -10.10 -4.98
N LEU A 108 3.14 -8.91 -5.18
CA LEU A 108 3.83 -7.75 -5.73
C LEU A 108 5.00 -7.32 -4.83
N ILE A 109 4.77 -7.27 -3.52
CA ILE A 109 5.82 -6.99 -2.52
C ILE A 109 6.91 -8.06 -2.56
N GLN A 110 6.53 -9.34 -2.63
CA GLN A 110 7.50 -10.43 -2.67
C GLN A 110 8.38 -10.36 -3.93
N ALA A 111 7.78 -10.08 -5.09
CA ALA A 111 8.49 -9.90 -6.35
C ALA A 111 9.49 -8.73 -6.27
N ARG A 112 9.05 -7.55 -5.79
CA ARG A 112 9.93 -6.38 -5.66
C ARG A 112 11.09 -6.60 -4.68
N LYS A 113 10.83 -7.26 -3.55
CA LYS A 113 11.91 -7.67 -2.62
C LYS A 113 12.92 -8.60 -3.27
N GLN A 114 12.47 -9.50 -4.12
CA GLN A 114 13.38 -10.40 -4.84
C GLN A 114 14.21 -9.62 -5.86
N GLN A 115 13.63 -8.67 -6.57
CA GLN A 115 14.37 -7.76 -7.46
C GLN A 115 15.46 -7.01 -6.69
N TYR A 116 15.15 -6.43 -5.53
CA TYR A 116 16.18 -5.75 -4.72
C TYR A 116 17.31 -6.68 -4.32
N ARG A 117 17.01 -7.89 -3.83
CA ARG A 117 18.02 -8.87 -3.41
C ARG A 117 18.93 -9.29 -4.55
N THR A 118 18.34 -9.57 -5.72
CA THR A 118 19.10 -9.97 -6.92
C THR A 118 20.03 -8.85 -7.39
N ASN A 119 19.65 -7.58 -7.18
CA ASN A 119 20.42 -6.41 -7.57
C ASN A 119 21.31 -5.84 -6.45
N GLY A 120 21.37 -6.48 -5.28
CA GLY A 120 22.16 -5.99 -4.14
C GLY A 120 21.65 -4.68 -3.53
N VAL A 121 20.39 -4.33 -3.77
CA VAL A 121 19.75 -3.10 -3.27
C VAL A 121 19.21 -3.35 -1.86
N ALA A 122 19.61 -2.51 -0.90
CA ALA A 122 19.04 -2.53 0.44
C ALA A 122 17.60 -2.02 0.41
N TYR A 123 16.75 -2.54 1.28
CA TYR A 123 15.36 -2.09 1.38
C TYR A 123 14.83 -2.15 2.81
N TYR A 124 13.92 -1.24 3.13
CA TYR A 124 13.15 -1.20 4.37
C TYR A 124 11.99 -2.18 4.34
N ARG A 125 11.43 -2.52 5.52
CA ARG A 125 10.22 -3.36 5.59
C ARG A 125 9.10 -2.73 4.73
N PRO A 126 8.58 -3.43 3.71
CA PRO A 126 7.53 -2.93 2.84
C PRO A 126 6.23 -2.66 3.57
N TRP A 127 5.47 -1.67 3.10
CA TRP A 127 4.16 -1.32 3.65
C TRP A 127 3.04 -1.61 2.65
N ALA A 128 1.88 -1.99 3.16
CA ALA A 128 0.66 -2.16 2.37
C ALA A 128 -0.52 -1.47 3.09
N PHE A 129 -1.26 -0.65 2.36
CA PHE A 129 -2.44 0.06 2.87
C PHE A 129 -3.67 -0.40 2.13
N LEU A 130 -4.51 -1.19 2.79
CA LEU A 130 -5.85 -1.50 2.33
C LEU A 130 -6.78 -0.36 2.70
N ILE A 131 -7.46 0.21 1.72
CA ILE A 131 -8.44 1.28 1.90
C ILE A 131 -9.78 0.78 1.37
N THR A 132 -10.79 0.70 2.22
CA THR A 132 -12.09 0.09 1.88
C THR A 132 -13.23 0.63 2.77
N ASP A 133 -14.45 0.62 2.26
CA ASP A 133 -15.68 0.92 2.99
C ASP A 133 -16.48 -0.33 3.38
N GLY A 134 -15.95 -1.52 3.12
CA GLY A 134 -16.75 -2.73 3.10
C GLY A 134 -16.06 -3.99 3.62
N ALA A 135 -16.84 -5.07 3.58
CA ALA A 135 -16.40 -6.44 3.84
C ALA A 135 -16.12 -7.17 2.51
N PRO A 136 -15.29 -8.23 2.51
CA PRO A 136 -15.10 -9.06 1.33
C PRO A 136 -16.43 -9.56 0.76
N GLN A 137 -16.64 -9.38 -0.54
CA GLN A 137 -17.85 -9.82 -1.24
C GLN A 137 -17.51 -10.34 -2.63
N GLY A 138 -18.13 -11.46 -3.02
CA GLY A 138 -18.07 -11.99 -4.39
C GLY A 138 -16.97 -13.04 -4.62
N GLU A 139 -16.08 -13.25 -3.65
CA GLU A 139 -15.10 -14.34 -3.66
C GLU A 139 -15.53 -15.52 -2.77
N PRO A 140 -15.06 -16.75 -3.05
CA PRO A 140 -15.20 -17.86 -2.11
C PRO A 140 -14.53 -17.53 -0.77
N GLU A 141 -15.19 -17.90 0.33
CA GLU A 141 -14.67 -17.65 1.69
C GLU A 141 -13.26 -18.23 1.91
N SER A 142 -12.95 -19.37 1.27
CA SER A 142 -11.63 -19.99 1.33
C SER A 142 -10.50 -19.10 0.77
N VAL A 143 -10.79 -18.24 -0.21
CA VAL A 143 -9.82 -17.29 -0.77
C VAL A 143 -9.51 -16.20 0.27
N VAL A 144 -10.54 -15.65 0.89
CA VAL A 144 -10.44 -14.63 1.94
C VAL A 144 -9.68 -15.18 3.15
N GLN A 145 -10.02 -16.39 3.62
CA GLN A 145 -9.33 -17.05 4.72
C GLN A 145 -7.85 -17.34 4.40
N SER A 146 -7.56 -17.83 3.18
CA SER A 146 -6.19 -18.05 2.72
C SER A 146 -5.37 -16.76 2.70
N ALA A 147 -5.96 -15.67 2.21
CA ALA A 147 -5.34 -14.35 2.18
C ALA A 147 -5.03 -13.83 3.58
N SER A 148 -5.99 -13.92 4.51
CA SER A 148 -5.80 -13.54 5.92
C SER A 148 -4.69 -14.37 6.57
N GLN A 149 -4.67 -15.69 6.38
CA GLN A 149 -3.65 -16.55 6.96
C GLN A 149 -2.26 -16.23 6.41
N ARG A 150 -2.13 -16.01 5.10
CA ARG A 150 -0.87 -15.60 4.48
C ARG A 150 -0.41 -14.25 5.04
N LEU A 151 -1.31 -13.27 5.12
CA LEU A 151 -1.00 -11.96 5.66
C LEU A 151 -0.48 -12.05 7.10
N LYS A 152 -1.15 -12.83 7.95
CA LYS A 152 -0.72 -13.09 9.34
C LYS A 152 0.70 -13.66 9.40
N ASN A 153 1.01 -14.64 8.54
CA ASN A 153 2.34 -15.25 8.44
C ASN A 153 3.40 -14.27 7.93
N ASP A 154 3.05 -13.39 7.00
CA ASP A 154 3.96 -12.39 6.42
C ASP A 154 4.25 -11.26 7.41
N GLU A 155 3.26 -10.77 8.15
CA GLU A 155 3.46 -9.79 9.22
C GLU A 155 4.28 -10.34 10.39
N ALA A 156 4.00 -11.57 10.84
CA ALA A 156 4.75 -12.23 11.91
C ALA A 156 6.23 -12.41 11.54
N ALA A 157 6.50 -12.75 10.28
CA ALA A 157 7.85 -12.84 9.73
C ALA A 157 8.48 -11.48 9.38
N LYS A 158 7.84 -10.35 9.76
CA LYS A 158 8.25 -8.98 9.45
C LYS A 158 8.47 -8.73 7.95
N ARG A 159 7.76 -9.47 7.08
CA ARG A 159 7.91 -9.38 5.61
C ARG A 159 7.19 -8.18 5.00
N VAL A 160 6.14 -7.69 5.65
CA VAL A 160 5.32 -6.52 5.29
C VAL A 160 4.71 -5.92 6.55
N ALA A 161 4.47 -4.61 6.61
CA ALA A 161 3.57 -4.00 7.59
C ALA A 161 2.26 -3.65 6.87
N PHE A 162 1.13 -4.23 7.30
CA PHE A 162 -0.14 -4.10 6.60
C PHE A 162 -1.14 -3.32 7.44
N PHE A 163 -1.72 -2.29 6.86
CA PHE A 163 -2.67 -1.40 7.52
C PHE A 163 -4.01 -1.49 6.79
N ALA A 164 -5.08 -1.83 7.53
CA ALA A 164 -6.44 -1.70 7.04
C ALA A 164 -7.01 -0.35 7.48
N VAL A 165 -7.49 0.41 6.51
CA VAL A 165 -8.12 1.72 6.70
C VAL A 165 -9.56 1.63 6.23
N GLY A 166 -10.46 1.66 7.21
CA GLY A 166 -11.89 1.70 6.97
C GLY A 166 -12.35 3.14 6.71
N VAL A 167 -13.15 3.35 5.68
CA VAL A 167 -13.79 4.66 5.43
C VAL A 167 -15.19 4.67 6.06
N GLU A 168 -16.02 5.69 5.77
CA GLU A 168 -17.36 5.74 6.37
C GLU A 168 -18.21 4.53 5.95
N GLY A 169 -18.84 3.86 6.92
CA GLY A 169 -19.61 2.63 6.68
C GLY A 169 -18.81 1.32 6.77
N ALA A 170 -17.48 1.38 6.90
CA ALA A 170 -16.63 0.19 6.95
C ALA A 170 -16.99 -0.81 8.06
N ASP A 171 -17.03 -2.09 7.69
CA ASP A 171 -17.17 -3.21 8.62
C ASP A 171 -15.83 -3.48 9.33
N MET A 172 -15.60 -2.72 10.40
CA MET A 172 -14.38 -2.79 11.20
C MET A 172 -14.21 -4.13 11.92
N GLU A 173 -15.30 -4.84 12.22
CA GLU A 173 -15.24 -6.16 12.84
C GLU A 173 -14.67 -7.18 11.87
N THR A 174 -15.22 -7.21 10.66
CA THR A 174 -14.71 -8.07 9.59
C THR A 174 -13.26 -7.73 9.26
N LEU A 175 -12.91 -6.45 9.09
CA LEU A 175 -11.51 -6.03 8.87
C LEU A 175 -10.58 -6.51 10.00
N SER A 176 -11.01 -6.40 11.26
CA SER A 176 -10.21 -6.82 12.42
C SER A 176 -9.96 -8.32 12.44
N SER A 177 -10.87 -9.13 11.90
CA SER A 177 -10.68 -10.58 11.77
C SER A 177 -9.65 -10.94 10.68
N LEU A 178 -9.56 -10.11 9.63
CA LEU A 178 -8.76 -10.34 8.44
C LEU A 178 -7.29 -9.96 8.63
N VAL A 179 -7.02 -8.82 9.27
CA VAL A 179 -5.67 -8.27 9.42
C VAL A 179 -5.09 -8.44 10.83
N VAL A 180 -3.78 -8.26 10.99
CA VAL A 180 -3.09 -8.40 12.30
C VAL A 180 -3.20 -7.13 13.12
N ARG A 181 -3.03 -5.98 12.47
CA ARG A 181 -3.08 -4.66 13.12
C ARG A 181 -4.52 -4.24 13.31
N THR A 182 -4.80 -3.52 14.38
CA THR A 182 -6.11 -2.89 14.57
C THR A 182 -6.44 -2.02 13.36
N PRO A 183 -7.52 -2.32 12.62
CA PRO A 183 -7.96 -1.46 11.52
C PRO A 183 -8.29 -0.08 12.06
N VAL A 184 -8.10 0.94 11.23
CA VAL A 184 -8.29 2.32 11.66
C VAL A 184 -9.34 2.98 10.80
N LYS A 185 -10.25 3.74 11.43
CA LYS A 185 -11.29 4.46 10.71
C LYS A 185 -10.78 5.82 10.27
N LEU A 186 -10.94 6.14 9.00
CA LEU A 186 -10.64 7.44 8.43
C LEU A 186 -11.67 8.48 8.91
N LYS A 187 -11.21 9.54 9.57
CA LYS A 187 -12.09 10.63 10.03
C LYS A 187 -12.55 11.47 8.84
N GLY A 188 -13.87 11.56 8.62
CA GLY A 188 -14.48 12.46 7.63
C GLY A 188 -13.92 12.31 6.21
N LEU A 189 -13.62 11.07 5.79
CA LEU A 189 -13.04 10.75 4.47
C LEU A 189 -11.73 11.52 4.15
N ASN A 190 -10.97 11.92 5.19
CA ASN A 190 -9.77 12.74 5.02
C ASN A 190 -8.54 11.90 4.60
N PHE A 191 -8.58 11.35 3.38
CA PHE A 191 -7.47 10.60 2.80
C PHE A 191 -6.20 11.46 2.68
N ALA A 192 -6.35 12.76 2.47
CA ALA A 192 -5.24 13.69 2.39
C ALA A 192 -4.39 13.68 3.67
N GLU A 193 -5.01 13.78 4.86
CA GLU A 193 -4.25 13.71 6.12
C GLU A 193 -3.64 12.34 6.38
N MET A 194 -4.35 11.26 6.01
CA MET A 194 -3.79 9.91 6.07
C MET A 194 -2.54 9.78 5.21
N PHE A 195 -2.58 10.28 3.98
CA PHE A 195 -1.46 10.25 3.06
C PHE A 195 -0.32 11.20 3.48
N VAL A 196 -0.62 12.36 4.07
CA VAL A 196 0.38 13.24 4.70
C VAL A 196 1.08 12.52 5.85
N TRP A 197 0.32 11.86 6.72
CA TRP A 197 0.87 11.05 7.80
C TRP A 197 1.70 9.89 7.27
N LEU A 198 1.24 9.23 6.21
CA LEU A 198 1.96 8.17 5.54
C LEU A 198 3.30 8.67 4.99
N SER A 199 3.29 9.81 4.29
CA SER A 199 4.49 10.47 3.77
C SER A 199 5.51 10.74 4.88
N ARG A 200 5.08 11.32 6.01
CA ARG A 200 5.95 11.57 7.19
C ARG A 200 6.45 10.29 7.84
N SER A 201 5.62 9.25 7.84
CA SER A 201 5.95 7.95 8.43
C SER A 201 6.96 7.22 7.56
N MET A 202 6.84 7.30 6.23
CA MET A 202 7.84 6.84 5.29
C MET A 202 9.13 7.64 5.37
N GLU A 203 9.07 8.96 5.57
CA GLU A 203 10.24 9.80 5.83
C GLU A 203 10.99 9.33 7.08
N ALA A 204 10.29 9.10 8.19
CA ALA A 204 10.91 8.60 9.42
C ALA A 204 11.57 7.22 9.24
N VAL A 205 10.93 6.33 8.47
CA VAL A 205 11.52 5.03 8.10
C VAL A 205 12.72 5.19 7.19
N ALA A 206 12.62 6.05 6.18
CA ALA A 206 13.73 6.41 5.32
C ALA A 206 14.90 6.95 6.17
N GLN A 207 14.67 7.77 7.19
CA GLN A 207 15.77 8.29 8.01
C GLN A 207 16.33 7.26 9.02
N SER A 208 15.57 6.21 9.34
CA SER A 208 16.00 5.16 10.28
C SER A 208 17.04 4.19 9.71
N ARG A 209 17.87 3.61 10.58
CA ARG A 209 18.78 2.52 10.21
C ARG A 209 17.99 1.23 10.09
N THR A 210 18.32 0.40 9.09
CA THR A 210 17.71 -0.92 8.85
C THR A 210 17.70 -1.74 10.13
N ASP A 211 16.51 -1.98 10.70
CA ASP A 211 16.16 -2.78 11.91
C ASP A 211 15.58 -2.02 13.12
N GLU A 212 15.55 -0.69 13.13
CA GLU A 212 14.83 0.03 14.19
C GLU A 212 13.31 0.00 13.98
N GLN A 213 12.56 -0.31 15.05
CA GLN A 213 11.12 -0.06 15.08
C GLN A 213 10.93 1.46 15.08
N VAL A 214 10.66 2.04 13.90
CA VAL A 214 10.23 3.43 13.84
C VAL A 214 8.88 3.53 14.55
N ALA A 215 8.87 4.23 15.68
CA ALA A 215 7.64 4.64 16.32
C ALA A 215 6.93 5.61 15.39
N LEU A 216 5.94 5.12 14.64
CA LEU A 216 5.16 5.95 13.75
C LEU A 216 4.41 7.00 14.60
N PRO A 217 4.33 8.26 14.13
CA PRO A 217 3.56 9.26 14.83
C PRO A 217 2.12 8.75 15.03
N PRO A 218 1.43 9.08 16.13
CA PRO A 218 0.04 8.68 16.30
C PRO A 218 -0.79 9.27 15.14
N PRO A 219 -1.63 8.46 14.47
CA PRO A 219 -2.37 8.93 13.30
C PRO A 219 -3.51 9.87 13.74
N GLY A 220 -3.35 11.17 13.51
CA GLY A 220 -4.37 12.19 13.82
C GLY A 220 -5.64 12.06 12.95
N TRP A 221 -5.47 11.56 11.73
CA TRP A 221 -6.51 11.31 10.71
C TRP A 221 -7.44 10.14 11.06
N ALA A 222 -7.14 9.44 12.14
CA ALA A 222 -7.69 8.13 12.40
C ALA A 222 -8.30 8.06 13.80
N SER A 223 -9.37 7.28 13.95
CA SER A 223 -9.89 6.84 15.24
C SER A 223 -9.81 5.32 15.31
N VAL A 224 -9.41 4.82 16.49
CA VAL A 224 -9.53 3.41 16.86
C VAL A 224 -10.98 3.13 17.25
#